data_AF-A0A1V4IIJ4-F1
#
_entry.id   AF-A0A1V4IIJ4-F1
#
_cell.length_a   1.000
_cell.length_b   1.000
_cell.length_c   1.000
_cell.angle_alpha   90.00
_cell.angle_beta   90.00
_cell.angle_gamma   90.00
#
_symmetry.space_group_name_H-M   'P 1'
#
loop_
_entity.id
_entity.type
_entity.pdbx_description
1 polymer ?
#
loop_
_entity_poly.entity_id
_entity_poly.type
_entity_poly.pdbx_seq_one_letter_code
_entity_poly.pdbx_strand_id
1 'polypeptide(L)'
;MNDPVNEFLEKVACADGFIFGSQVHFASASGMLTSFMDRVFSTNFSNDILSYKPAAAISSSRRGGNTATFDQINKYFTISNMPVVSSQYWNMLNYILFWNTNIPSPPSPIKSSDVPGAGLYSF
;
A
#
# COMPACT_ATOMS: atom_id res chain seq x y z
N MET A 1 -6.27 22.84 -19.52
CA MET A 1 -5.04 22.04 -19.52
C MET A 1 -5.34 20.79 -18.71
N ASN A 2 -5.37 19.61 -19.33
CA ASN A 2 -5.83 18.36 -18.71
C ASN A 2 -4.75 17.81 -17.78
N ASP A 3 -4.89 18.06 -16.48
CA ASP A 3 -4.06 17.46 -15.43
C ASP A 3 -4.81 16.25 -14.87
N PRO A 4 -4.21 15.04 -14.80
CA PRO A 4 -4.83 13.88 -14.17
C PRO A 4 -5.25 14.13 -12.71
N VAL A 5 -4.64 15.11 -12.02
CA VAL A 5 -5.08 15.54 -10.69
C VAL A 5 -6.48 16.13 -10.73
N ASN A 6 -6.82 16.94 -11.74
CA ASN A 6 -8.15 17.55 -11.83
C ASN A 6 -9.24 16.50 -12.09
N GLU A 7 -8.95 15.53 -12.96
CA GLU A 7 -9.87 14.40 -13.18
C GLU A 7 -10.07 13.56 -11.91
N PHE A 8 -9.01 13.39 -11.11
CA PHE A 8 -9.12 12.74 -9.80
C PHE A 8 -10.01 13.56 -8.86
N LEU A 9 -9.80 14.87 -8.77
CA LEU A 9 -10.58 15.76 -7.91
C LEU A 9 -12.08 15.75 -8.23
N GLU A 10 -12.45 15.66 -9.51
CA GLU A 10 -13.86 15.51 -9.91
C GLU A 10 -14.47 14.20 -9.39
N LYS A 11 -13.70 13.11 -9.37
CA LYS A 11 -14.13 11.80 -8.88
C LYS A 11 -14.15 11.69 -7.36
N VAL A 12 -13.39 12.53 -6.66
CA VAL A 12 -13.31 12.51 -5.19
C VAL A 12 -14.68 12.73 -4.54
N ALA A 13 -15.52 13.60 -5.11
CA ALA A 13 -16.84 13.89 -4.57
C ALA A 13 -17.74 12.64 -4.47
N CYS A 14 -17.68 11.76 -5.48
CA CYS A 14 -18.49 10.54 -5.54
C CYS A 14 -17.84 9.31 -4.88
N ALA A 15 -16.56 9.37 -4.49
CA ALA A 15 -15.86 8.24 -3.91
C ALA A 15 -16.05 8.16 -2.38
N ASP A 16 -16.37 6.97 -1.88
CA ASP A 16 -16.55 6.74 -0.44
C ASP A 16 -15.23 6.54 0.32
N GLY A 17 -14.13 6.24 -0.39
CA GLY A 17 -12.82 6.01 0.21
C GLY A 17 -11.75 5.79 -0.84
N PHE A 18 -10.49 5.77 -0.40
CA PHE A 18 -9.34 5.68 -1.29
C PHE A 18 -8.33 4.64 -0.84
N ILE A 19 -7.65 4.05 -1.81
CA ILE A 19 -6.53 3.15 -1.58
C ILE A 19 -5.36 3.69 -2.40
N PHE A 20 -4.26 4.01 -1.71
CA PHE A 20 -3.05 4.50 -2.37
C PHE A 20 -1.93 3.47 -2.24
N GLY A 21 -1.39 3.07 -3.39
CA GLY A 21 -0.35 2.06 -3.49
C GLY A 21 0.95 2.63 -4.05
N SER A 22 2.10 2.27 -3.46
CA SER A 22 3.41 2.57 -4.04
C SER A 22 4.37 1.40 -4.00
N GLN A 23 5.26 1.37 -4.99
CA GLN A 23 6.49 0.58 -4.90
C GLN A 23 7.52 1.33 -4.06
N VAL A 24 8.37 0.60 -3.35
CA VAL A 24 9.47 1.18 -2.58
C VAL A 24 10.67 1.43 -3.49
N HIS A 25 10.96 2.71 -3.73
CA HIS A 25 12.15 3.18 -4.44
C HIS A 25 13.08 3.87 -3.45
N PHE A 26 14.31 3.36 -3.28
CA PHE A 26 15.30 3.93 -2.34
C PHE A 26 14.76 4.14 -0.91
N ALA A 27 14.03 3.15 -0.38
CA ALA A 27 13.40 3.20 0.95
C ALA A 27 12.29 4.27 1.11
N SER A 28 11.72 4.75 0.01
CA SER A 28 10.66 5.78 -0.03
C SER A 28 9.57 5.40 -1.04
N ALA A 29 8.43 6.08 -0.99
CA ALA A 29 7.40 5.98 -2.01
C ALA A 29 7.95 6.41 -3.39
N SER A 30 7.38 5.86 -4.45
CA SER A 30 7.69 6.29 -5.81
C SER A 30 7.43 7.79 -5.98
N GLY A 31 8.37 8.49 -6.63
CA GLY A 31 8.27 9.93 -6.91
C GLY A 31 6.99 10.33 -7.64
N MET A 32 6.45 9.45 -8.48
CA MET A 32 5.16 9.69 -9.15
C MET A 32 4.01 9.79 -8.14
N LEU A 33 3.99 8.92 -7.13
CA LEU A 33 2.94 8.93 -6.11
C LEU A 33 3.10 10.15 -5.19
N THR A 34 4.32 10.45 -4.74
CA THR A 34 4.56 11.60 -3.86
C THR A 34 4.20 12.90 -4.56
N SER A 35 4.62 13.11 -5.82
CA SER A 35 4.25 14.31 -6.57
C SER A 35 2.74 14.41 -6.83
N PHE A 36 2.06 13.28 -7.06
CA PHE A 36 0.60 13.26 -7.19
C PHE A 36 -0.08 13.62 -5.86
N MET A 37 0.33 13.01 -4.76
CA MET A 37 -0.19 13.27 -3.42
C MET A 37 0.03 14.72 -3.01
N ASP A 38 1.24 15.25 -3.20
CA ASP A 38 1.55 16.64 -2.85
C ASP A 38 0.58 17.61 -3.52
N ARG A 39 0.25 17.40 -4.81
CA ARG A 39 -0.73 18.24 -5.52
C ARG A 39 -2.16 18.06 -5.01
N VAL A 40 -2.61 16.81 -4.87
CA VAL A 40 -3.96 16.49 -4.38
C VAL A 40 -4.19 17.06 -2.99
N PHE A 41 -3.28 16.79 -2.05
CA PHE A 41 -3.40 17.25 -0.67
C PHE A 41 -3.17 18.76 -0.52
N SER A 42 -2.35 19.38 -1.38
CA SER A 42 -2.27 20.85 -1.45
C SER A 42 -3.62 21.48 -1.77
N THR A 43 -4.41 20.88 -2.67
CA THR A 43 -5.76 21.39 -2.96
C THR A 43 -6.75 21.13 -1.82
N ASN A 44 -6.56 20.04 -1.07
CA ASN A 44 -7.39 19.70 0.08
C ASN A 44 -7.29 20.74 1.20
N PHE A 45 -6.12 21.33 1.44
CA PHE A 45 -5.96 22.40 2.44
C PHE A 45 -6.89 23.60 2.22
N SER A 46 -7.35 23.84 0.98
CA SER A 46 -8.26 24.94 0.66
C SER A 46 -9.74 24.52 0.63
N ASN A 47 -10.04 23.27 0.29
CA ASN A 47 -11.40 22.83 -0.05
C ASN A 47 -11.97 21.71 0.85
N ASP A 48 -11.17 21.11 1.72
CA ASP A 48 -11.56 20.07 2.70
C ASP A 48 -12.27 18.83 2.10
N ILE A 49 -12.09 18.59 0.81
CA ILE A 49 -12.77 17.58 0.00
C ILE A 49 -12.42 16.12 0.36
N LEU A 50 -11.28 15.89 0.99
CA LEU A 50 -10.80 14.56 1.39
C LEU A 50 -11.04 14.25 2.86
N SER A 51 -11.39 15.26 3.68
CA SER A 51 -11.57 15.07 5.12
C SER A 51 -12.69 14.08 5.41
N TYR A 52 -12.47 13.26 6.44
CA TYR A 52 -13.36 12.18 6.86
C TYR A 52 -13.53 11.02 5.87
N LYS A 53 -12.90 11.06 4.69
CA LYS A 53 -12.91 9.92 3.77
C LYS A 53 -11.87 8.89 4.20
N PRO A 54 -12.25 7.60 4.40
CA PRO A 54 -11.30 6.56 4.78
C PRO A 54 -10.24 6.35 3.69
N ALA A 55 -8.99 6.19 4.12
CA ALA A 55 -7.87 5.87 3.24
C ALA A 55 -7.05 4.69 3.73
N ALA A 56 -6.55 3.89 2.79
CA ALA A 56 -5.62 2.80 3.05
C ALA A 56 -4.31 2.97 2.25
N ALA A 57 -3.17 2.79 2.92
CA ALA A 57 -1.85 2.75 2.29
C ALA A 57 -1.46 1.31 1.97
N ILE A 58 -0.90 1.09 0.78
CA ILE A 58 -0.28 -0.18 0.37
C ILE A 58 1.15 0.10 -0.10
N SER A 59 2.12 -0.66 0.40
CA SER A 59 3.51 -0.61 -0.10
C SER A 59 4.00 -1.97 -0.56
N SER A 60 4.79 -1.97 -1.64
CA SER A 60 5.42 -3.17 -2.19
C SER A 60 6.93 -2.99 -2.32
N SER A 61 7.72 -3.92 -1.78
CA SER A 61 9.18 -3.87 -1.85
C SER A 61 9.81 -5.20 -2.26
N ARG A 62 11.02 -5.11 -2.85
CA ARG A 62 11.84 -6.27 -3.23
C ARG A 62 12.82 -6.73 -2.14
N ARG A 63 13.30 -5.82 -1.29
CA ARG A 63 14.36 -6.09 -0.30
C ARG A 63 14.15 -5.44 1.07
N GLY A 64 13.25 -4.46 1.18
CA GLY A 64 13.02 -3.69 2.41
C GLY A 64 12.63 -2.24 2.12
N GLY A 65 12.44 -1.44 3.18
CA GLY A 65 12.02 -0.04 3.10
C GLY A 65 10.50 0.19 3.09
N ASN A 66 9.73 -0.88 3.29
CA ASN A 66 8.27 -0.83 3.36
C ASN A 66 7.76 0.03 4.53
N THR A 67 8.38 -0.06 5.71
CA THR A 67 7.96 0.70 6.90
C THR A 67 8.09 2.21 6.70
N ALA A 68 9.22 2.68 6.16
CA ALA A 68 9.44 4.09 5.88
C ALA A 68 8.47 4.62 4.81
N THR A 69 8.23 3.83 3.76
CA THR A 69 7.27 4.17 2.69
C THR A 69 5.83 4.19 3.20
N PHE A 70 5.45 3.22 4.02
CA PHE A 70 4.12 3.15 4.61
C PHE A 70 3.87 4.32 5.57
N ASP A 71 4.85 4.65 6.42
CA ASP A 71 4.81 5.82 7.30
C ASP A 71 4.69 7.11 6.49
N GLN A 72 5.47 7.26 5.41
CA GLN A 72 5.38 8.41 4.52
C GLN A 72 3.98 8.59 3.93
N ILE A 73 3.35 7.51 3.43
CA ILE A 73 2.01 7.59 2.85
C ILE A 73 0.97 7.92 3.92
N ASN A 74 1.03 7.30 5.10
CA ASN A 74 0.06 7.54 6.16
C ASN A 74 0.08 8.98 6.70
N LYS A 75 1.24 9.66 6.65
CA LYS A 75 1.33 11.08 7.03
C LYS A 75 0.36 11.94 6.23
N TYR A 76 0.20 11.69 4.93
CA TYR A 76 -0.73 12.45 4.11
C TYR A 76 -2.18 12.33 4.58
N PHE A 77 -2.57 11.13 5.01
CA PHE A 77 -3.92 10.86 5.51
C PHE A 77 -4.17 11.55 6.85
N THR A 78 -3.22 11.42 7.78
CA THR A 78 -3.37 12.00 9.12
C THR A 78 -3.32 13.52 9.10
N ILE A 79 -2.51 14.13 8.22
CA ILE A 79 -2.50 15.58 8.00
C ILE A 79 -3.83 16.09 7.43
N SER A 80 -4.51 15.27 6.64
CA SER A 80 -5.73 15.64 5.91
C SER A 80 -7.02 15.21 6.61
N ASN A 81 -6.98 14.92 7.91
CA ASN A 81 -8.11 14.43 8.69
C ASN A 81 -8.82 13.20 8.08
N MET A 82 -8.06 12.34 7.41
CA MET A 82 -8.59 11.10 6.82
C MET A 82 -8.45 9.94 7.81
N PRO A 83 -9.52 9.18 8.10
CA PRO A 83 -9.44 7.95 8.87
C PRO A 83 -8.56 6.91 8.16
N VAL A 84 -7.51 6.43 8.83
CA VAL A 84 -6.65 5.37 8.29
C VAL A 84 -7.29 4.01 8.51
N VAL A 85 -7.58 3.29 7.43
CA VAL A 85 -8.15 1.94 7.48
C VAL A 85 -7.05 0.94 7.85
N SER A 86 -7.21 0.30 9.00
CA SER A 86 -6.34 -0.78 9.45
C SER A 86 -6.62 -2.08 8.70
N SER A 87 -5.65 -2.98 8.70
CA SER A 87 -5.77 -4.32 8.14
C SER A 87 -5.37 -5.34 9.19
N GLN A 88 -5.74 -6.62 8.98
CA GLN A 88 -5.36 -7.71 9.88
C GLN A 88 -3.85 -7.95 9.91
N TYR A 89 -3.13 -7.48 8.89
CA TYR A 89 -1.67 -7.46 8.85
C TYR A 89 -1.18 -6.13 8.28
N TRP A 90 0.12 -5.85 8.34
CA TRP A 90 0.67 -4.67 7.69
C TRP A 90 0.39 -4.73 6.18
N ASN A 91 -0.19 -3.67 5.62
CA ASN A 91 -0.46 -3.49 4.17
C ASN A 91 0.85 -3.26 3.39
N MET A 92 1.87 -4.03 3.72
CA MET A 92 3.23 -3.92 3.26
C MET A 92 3.63 -5.28 2.73
N LEU A 93 3.66 -5.42 1.42
CA LEU A 93 4.06 -6.65 0.75
C LEU A 93 5.58 -6.65 0.63
N ASN A 94 6.22 -7.59 1.32
CA ASN A 94 7.63 -7.91 1.13
C ASN A 94 7.70 -9.15 0.24
N TYR A 95 8.51 -9.09 -0.83
CA TYR A 95 8.73 -10.21 -1.75
C TYR A 95 7.46 -10.65 -2.50
N ILE A 96 7.16 -9.99 -3.63
CA ILE A 96 6.41 -10.69 -4.68
C ILE A 96 7.38 -11.72 -5.26
N LEU A 97 7.32 -12.96 -4.76
CA LEU A 97 7.90 -14.08 -5.46
C LEU A 97 7.13 -14.15 -6.78
N PHE A 98 7.78 -13.72 -7.87
CA PHE A 98 7.33 -14.12 -9.20
C PHE A 98 7.32 -15.65 -9.17
N TRP A 99 6.13 -16.24 -9.08
CA TRP A 99 5.93 -17.64 -9.38
C TRP A 99 6.40 -17.83 -10.82
N ASN A 100 7.62 -18.33 -10.97
CA ASN A 100 8.09 -18.84 -12.23
C ASN A 100 7.12 -19.97 -12.61
N THR A 101 6.41 -19.82 -13.72
CA THR A 101 5.45 -20.83 -14.22
C THR A 101 6.13 -22.13 -14.67
N ASN A 102 7.46 -22.24 -14.55
CA ASN A 102 8.25 -23.45 -14.83
C ASN A 102 8.75 -24.17 -13.56
N ILE A 103 7.96 -24.22 -12.50
CA ILE A 103 8.23 -25.11 -11.36
C ILE A 103 7.24 -26.28 -11.45
N PRO A 104 7.70 -27.55 -11.53
CA PRO A 104 6.80 -28.70 -11.46
C PRO A 104 5.96 -28.60 -10.20
N SER A 105 4.65 -28.86 -10.32
CA SER A 105 3.72 -28.87 -9.18
C SER A 105 4.33 -29.64 -7.99
N PRO A 106 4.26 -29.10 -6.76
CA PRO A 106 4.85 -29.78 -5.62
C PRO A 106 4.20 -31.17 -5.45
N PRO A 107 4.99 -32.21 -5.14
CA PRO A 107 4.43 -33.51 -4.83
C PRO A 107 3.54 -33.40 -3.59
N SER A 108 2.45 -34.17 -3.58
CA SER A 108 1.38 -34.19 -2.57
C SER A 108 1.87 -34.03 -1.11
N PRO A 109 1.11 -33.36 -0.23
CA PRO A 109 1.58 -32.95 1.09
C PRO A 109 2.02 -34.15 1.94
N ILE A 110 3.23 -34.03 2.49
CA ILE A 110 3.80 -34.94 3.49
C ILE A 110 2.87 -34.95 4.70
N LYS A 111 2.43 -36.15 5.11
CA LYS A 111 1.57 -36.32 6.29
C LYS A 111 2.30 -35.86 7.54
N SER A 112 1.58 -35.26 8.47
CA SER A 112 2.08 -34.64 9.71
C SER A 112 2.70 -35.60 10.72
N SER A 113 3.09 -36.82 10.33
CA SER A 113 3.67 -37.85 11.20
C SER A 113 5.20 -37.93 11.14
N ASP A 114 5.87 -37.25 10.19
CA ASP A 114 7.26 -37.56 9.84
C ASP A 114 8.29 -36.45 10.17
N VAL A 115 7.98 -35.52 11.09
CA VAL A 115 8.93 -34.45 11.50
C VAL A 115 9.17 -34.47 13.01
N PRO A 116 10.33 -34.98 13.48
CA PRO A 116 10.74 -34.79 14.86
C PRO A 116 11.34 -33.38 15.02
N GLY A 117 10.62 -32.50 15.73
CA GLY A 117 11.10 -31.15 16.06
C GLY A 117 10.21 -30.06 15.48
N ALA A 118 9.06 -29.86 16.11
CA ALA A 118 8.18 -28.71 15.88
C ALA A 118 8.92 -27.40 16.21
N GLY A 119 9.39 -26.71 15.17
CA GLY A 119 9.74 -25.30 15.20
C GLY A 119 8.70 -24.52 14.41
N LEU A 120 7.60 -24.17 15.07
CA LEU A 120 6.61 -23.22 14.59
C LEU A 120 7.29 -21.92 14.17
N TYR A 121 7.43 -21.64 12.88
CA TYR A 121 7.35 -20.27 12.35
C TYR A 121 6.78 -20.31 10.94
N SER A 122 5.48 -20.05 10.86
CA SER A 122 4.83 -19.51 9.67
C SER A 122 5.28 -18.07 9.51
N PHE A 123 6.06 -17.76 8.47
CA PHE A 123 5.89 -16.64 7.53
C PHE A 123 6.71 -16.93 6.26
#